data_AF-A0A955T9S8-F1
#
_entry.id   AF-A0A955T9S8-F1
#
_cell.length_a   1.000
_cell.length_b   1.000
_cell.length_c   1.000
_cell.angle_alpha   90.00
_cell.angle_beta   90.00
_cell.angle_gamma   90.00
#
_symmetry.space_group_name_H-M   'P 1'
#
loop_
_entity.id
_entity.type
_entity.pdbx_description
1 polymer ?
#
loop_
_entity_poly.entity_id
_entity_poly.type
_entity_poly.pdbx_seq_one_letter_code
_entity_poly.pdbx_strand_id
1 'polypeptide(L)'
;VHYVPGSHKWDLLPITGLAGDMDAIKEVLTEDQFEKLLNPVPVELEKGCASFHHGLTIHGSFENNSPRPRRAAVVNAFLDGTKSDQDEPMLAGTEPIPVGSPMGGTFYPMLKETAY
;
A
#
# COMPACT_ATOMS: atom_id res chain seq x y z
N VAL A 1 7.47 8.34 6.39
CA VAL A 1 7.62 7.22 5.41
C VAL A 1 8.49 7.74 4.28
N HIS A 2 9.23 6.90 3.58
CA HIS A 2 9.92 7.30 2.35
C HIS A 2 9.20 6.74 1.14
N TYR A 3 9.11 7.52 0.07
CA TYR A 3 8.44 7.15 -1.17
C TYR A 3 9.40 7.26 -2.34
N VAL A 4 9.24 6.40 -3.35
CA VAL A 4 9.92 6.56 -4.64
C VAL A 4 9.01 7.34 -5.59
N PRO A 5 9.28 8.63 -5.89
CA PRO A 5 8.37 9.44 -6.70
C PRO A 5 8.21 8.87 -8.11
N GLY A 6 6.96 8.80 -8.59
CA GLY A 6 6.65 8.26 -9.92
C GLY A 6 6.60 6.74 -10.05
N SER A 7 6.96 5.98 -9.00
CA SER A 7 6.96 4.51 -9.02
C SER A 7 5.58 3.87 -9.29
N HIS A 8 4.50 4.56 -8.93
CA HIS A 8 3.13 4.13 -9.24
C HIS A 8 2.81 4.02 -10.74
N LYS A 9 3.70 4.52 -11.61
CA LYS A 9 3.56 4.44 -13.07
C LYS A 9 4.38 3.30 -13.68
N TRP A 10 5.11 2.53 -12.87
CA TRP A 10 5.83 1.36 -13.33
C TRP A 10 4.85 0.20 -13.54
N ASP A 11 5.30 -0.83 -14.24
CA ASP A 11 4.53 -2.06 -14.37
C ASP A 11 4.28 -2.68 -12.99
N LEU A 12 3.22 -3.49 -12.89
CA LEU A 12 2.91 -4.22 -11.67
C LEU A 12 4.10 -5.13 -11.34
N LEU A 13 4.83 -4.76 -10.29
CA LEU A 13 5.95 -5.54 -9.81
C LEU A 13 5.43 -6.87 -9.23
N PRO A 14 6.13 -7.99 -9.48
CA PRO A 14 5.76 -9.25 -8.88
C PRO A 14 5.88 -9.13 -7.36
N ILE A 15 5.15 -10.00 -6.65
CA ILE A 15 5.28 -10.14 -5.19
C ILE A 15 6.61 -10.87 -4.89
N THR A 16 7.73 -10.29 -5.30
CA THR A 16 9.08 -10.76 -4.97
C THR A 16 9.60 -9.91 -3.84
N GLY A 17 9.95 -10.51 -2.71
CA GLY A 17 10.92 -9.96 -1.75
C GLY A 17 10.65 -8.58 -1.12
N LEU A 18 9.58 -7.86 -1.46
CA LEU A 18 9.31 -6.48 -1.00
C LEU A 18 9.15 -6.36 0.53
N ALA A 19 9.10 -7.49 1.23
CA ALA A 19 9.11 -7.59 2.70
C ALA A 19 10.37 -8.26 3.29
N GLY A 20 11.48 -8.44 2.55
CA GLY A 20 12.68 -9.04 3.13
C GLY A 20 13.88 -9.35 2.23
N ASP A 21 13.76 -9.27 0.90
CA ASP A 21 14.86 -9.54 -0.05
C ASP A 21 14.94 -8.41 -1.10
N MET A 22 15.77 -7.42 -0.78
CA MET A 22 16.04 -6.26 -1.63
C MET A 22 16.94 -6.60 -2.83
N ASP A 23 17.55 -7.79 -2.88
CA ASP A 23 18.37 -8.20 -4.02
C ASP A 23 17.50 -8.80 -5.13
N ALA A 24 16.42 -9.51 -4.78
CA ALA A 24 15.46 -10.05 -5.75
C ALA A 24 14.75 -8.97 -6.60
N ILE A 25 14.63 -7.74 -6.08
CA ILE A 25 13.99 -6.64 -6.83
C ILE A 25 14.87 -6.09 -7.97
N LYS A 26 16.20 -6.29 -7.88
CA LYS A 26 17.16 -5.84 -8.92
C LYS A 26 16.95 -6.56 -10.24
N GLU A 27 16.49 -7.81 -10.20
CA GLU A 27 16.27 -8.62 -11.39
C GLU A 27 15.04 -8.18 -12.19
N VAL A 28 14.17 -7.37 -11.57
CA VAL A 28 12.89 -6.94 -12.16
C VAL A 28 12.95 -5.48 -12.62
N LEU A 29 13.69 -4.64 -11.91
CA LEU A 29 13.75 -3.21 -12.20
C LEU A 29 14.74 -2.89 -13.32
N THR A 30 14.41 -1.88 -14.13
CA THR A 30 15.40 -1.27 -15.03
C THR A 30 16.46 -0.52 -14.22
N GLU A 31 17.60 -0.19 -14.83
CA GLU A 31 18.66 0.59 -14.18
C GLU A 31 18.14 1.93 -13.62
N ASP A 32 17.36 2.67 -14.42
CA ASP A 32 16.72 3.93 -14.00
C ASP A 32 15.75 3.76 -12.82
N GLN A 33 14.99 2.67 -12.80
CA GLN A 33 14.06 2.38 -11.70
C GLN A 33 14.81 2.00 -10.43
N PHE A 34 15.88 1.22 -10.58
CA PHE A 34 16.74 0.83 -9.48
C PHE A 34 17.46 2.05 -8.87
N GLU A 35 17.97 2.96 -9.69
CA GLU A 35 18.55 4.23 -9.20
C GLU A 35 17.52 5.03 -8.39
N LYS A 36 16.27 5.13 -8.87
CA LYS A 36 15.18 5.80 -8.13
C LYS A 36 14.82 5.08 -6.84
N LEU A 37 14.84 3.75 -6.83
CA LEU A 37 14.58 2.94 -5.63
C LEU A 37 15.60 3.24 -4.54
N LEU A 38 16.87 3.47 -4.91
CA LEU A 38 17.95 3.82 -3.98
C LEU A 38 17.87 5.27 -3.45
N ASN A 39 17.06 6.12 -4.07
CA ASN A 39 16.90 7.53 -3.70
C ASN A 39 15.44 7.86 -3.30
N PRO A 40 14.88 7.20 -2.27
CA PRO A 40 13.51 7.49 -1.87
C PRO A 40 13.44 8.80 -1.07
N VAL A 41 12.34 9.54 -1.21
CA VAL A 41 12.14 10.86 -0.61
C VAL A 41 11.37 10.75 0.71
N PRO A 42 11.85 11.34 1.82
CA PRO A 42 11.12 11.35 3.08
C PRO A 42 9.86 12.22 2.99
N VAL A 43 8.78 11.72 3.58
CA VAL A 43 7.61 12.51 3.95
C VAL A 43 7.53 12.53 5.47
N GLU A 44 7.96 13.67 6.02
CA GLU A 44 7.89 14.00 7.44
C GLU A 44 6.52 14.59 7.75
N LEU A 45 5.92 14.15 8.85
CA LEU A 45 4.56 14.51 9.23
C LEU A 45 4.53 14.97 10.68
N GLU A 46 3.83 16.08 10.91
CA GLU A 46 3.45 16.48 12.26
C GLU A 46 2.28 15.64 12.77
N LYS A 47 2.04 15.67 14.09
CA LYS A 47 0.91 14.97 14.70
C LYS A 47 -0.40 15.54 14.13
N GLY A 48 -1.20 14.66 13.53
CA GLY A 48 -2.48 15.02 12.93
C GLY A 48 -2.42 15.24 11.41
N CYS A 49 -1.22 15.24 10.83
CA CYS A 49 -1.06 15.24 9.37
C CYS A 49 -1.15 13.82 8.79
N ALA A 50 -1.52 13.74 7.52
CA ALA A 50 -1.61 12.50 6.77
C ALA A 50 -0.91 12.65 5.41
N SER A 51 -0.49 11.51 4.85
CA SER A 51 0.04 11.41 3.49
C SER A 51 -0.79 10.40 2.71
N PHE A 52 -1.05 10.69 1.44
CA PHE A 52 -1.76 9.80 0.53
C PHE A 52 -0.78 9.24 -0.50
N HIS A 53 -0.89 7.97 -0.82
CA HIS A 53 -0.10 7.33 -1.87
C HIS A 53 -0.95 6.34 -2.65
N HIS A 54 -0.62 6.17 -3.92
CA HIS A 54 -1.25 5.17 -4.79
C HIS A 54 -0.84 3.75 -4.37
N GLY A 55 -1.70 2.76 -4.59
CA GLY A 55 -1.41 1.36 -4.21
C GLY A 55 -0.16 0.74 -4.86
N LEU A 56 0.28 1.30 -5.99
CA LEU A 56 1.51 0.92 -6.68
C LEU A 56 2.74 1.78 -6.32
N THR A 57 2.61 2.79 -5.46
CA THR A 57 3.77 3.59 -5.06
C THR A 57 4.67 2.76 -4.15
N ILE A 58 5.92 2.54 -4.57
CA ILE A 58 6.94 1.93 -3.71
C ILE A 58 7.22 2.86 -2.53
N HIS A 59 7.14 2.31 -1.33
CA HIS A 59 7.35 3.03 -0.10
C HIS A 59 7.82 2.11 1.01
N GLY A 60 8.48 2.71 2.00
CA GLY A 60 9.00 1.97 3.15
C GLY A 60 9.35 2.90 4.30
N SER A 61 9.72 2.31 5.42
CA SER A 61 10.18 3.06 6.56
C SER A 61 11.40 2.41 7.19
N PHE A 62 12.39 3.23 7.53
CA PHE A 62 13.54 2.79 8.29
C PHE A 62 13.21 2.58 9.77
N GLU A 63 14.15 1.93 10.45
CA GLU A 63 14.14 1.74 11.90
C GLU A 63 13.97 3.06 12.66
N ASN A 64 13.25 3.00 13.78
CA ASN A 64 13.07 4.14 14.67
C ASN A 64 14.18 4.17 15.72
N ASN A 65 15.20 4.99 15.50
CA ASN A 65 16.32 5.19 16.44
C ASN A 65 16.04 6.24 17.54
N SER A 66 14.81 6.74 17.66
CA SER A 66 14.44 7.73 18.68
C SER A 66 13.97 7.05 19.98
N PRO A 67 14.05 7.75 21.15
CA PRO A 67 13.57 7.18 22.41
C PRO A 67 12.03 7.12 22.52
N ARG A 68 11.28 7.57 21.50
CA ARG A 68 9.82 7.62 21.52
C ARG A 68 9.24 6.68 20.45
N PRO A 69 8.13 5.99 20.74
CA PRO A 69 7.49 5.13 19.74
C PRO A 69 6.89 5.97 18.60
N ARG A 70 7.10 5.52 17.36
CA ARG A 70 6.39 6.05 16.18
C ARG A 70 5.06 5.32 16.03
N ARG A 71 3.94 6.04 16.23
CA ARG A 71 2.59 5.50 16.09
C ARG A 71 1.91 6.11 14.86
N ALA A 72 1.23 5.28 14.07
CA ALA A 72 0.47 5.69 12.91
C ALA A 72 -0.74 4.76 12.72
N ALA A 73 -1.77 5.25 12.03
CA ALA A 73 -2.84 4.42 11.50
C ALA A 73 -2.71 4.41 9.97
N VAL A 74 -2.98 3.26 9.36
CA VAL A 74 -3.00 3.09 7.90
C VAL A 74 -4.41 2.72 7.51
N VAL A 75 -4.94 3.41 6.50
CA VAL A 75 -6.26 3.14 5.92
C VAL A 75 -6.07 2.92 4.43
N ASN A 76 -6.46 1.74 3.96
CA ASN A 76 -6.50 1.43 2.54
C ASN A 76 -7.93 1.67 2.04
N ALA A 77 -8.04 2.38 0.93
CA ALA A 77 -9.31 2.61 0.24
C ALA A 77 -9.21 2.04 -1.17
N PHE A 78 -10.30 1.46 -1.65
CA PHE A 78 -10.45 0.97 -3.02
C PHE A 78 -11.73 1.56 -3.63
N LEU A 79 -11.85 1.44 -4.95
CA LEU A 79 -12.96 2.02 -5.69
C LEU A 79 -14.26 1.25 -5.43
N ASP A 80 -15.39 1.94 -5.41
CA ASP A 80 -16.70 1.29 -5.44
C ASP A 80 -16.80 0.31 -6.63
N GLY A 81 -17.34 -0.87 -6.37
CA GLY A 81 -17.41 -1.96 -7.34
C GLY A 81 -16.15 -2.80 -7.50
N THR A 82 -15.07 -2.55 -6.74
CA THR A 82 -13.96 -3.52 -6.59
C THR A 82 -14.53 -4.88 -6.18
N LYS A 83 -14.03 -5.95 -6.80
CA LYS A 83 -14.51 -7.33 -6.59
C LYS A 83 -13.49 -8.15 -5.81
N SER A 84 -13.98 -9.12 -5.06
CA SER A 84 -13.13 -10.13 -4.42
C SER A 84 -12.37 -10.95 -5.45
N ASP A 85 -11.10 -11.22 -5.17
CA ASP A 85 -10.21 -12.06 -5.97
C ASP A 85 -9.90 -13.42 -5.32
N GLN A 86 -10.44 -13.70 -4.13
CA GLN A 86 -10.28 -14.97 -3.42
C GLN A 86 -11.54 -15.36 -2.62
N ASP A 87 -11.74 -16.66 -2.40
CA ASP A 87 -12.87 -17.21 -1.62
C ASP A 87 -12.53 -17.39 -0.13
N GLU A 88 -11.54 -16.64 0.36
CA GLU A 88 -11.07 -16.66 1.76
C GLU A 88 -11.36 -15.32 2.46
N PRO A 89 -11.50 -15.30 3.80
CA PRO A 89 -11.61 -14.05 4.55
C PRO A 89 -10.41 -13.12 4.32
N MET A 90 -10.65 -11.90 3.82
CA MET A 90 -9.57 -10.91 3.63
C MET A 90 -9.05 -10.35 4.96
N LEU A 91 -9.88 -10.36 6.00
CA LEU A 91 -9.52 -9.96 7.36
C LEU A 91 -9.72 -11.16 8.30
N ALA A 92 -8.77 -11.35 9.20
CA ALA A 92 -8.84 -12.43 10.18
C ALA A 92 -10.13 -12.29 11.02
N GLY A 93 -10.94 -13.35 11.05
CA GLY A 93 -12.19 -13.41 11.81
C GLY A 93 -13.42 -12.84 11.10
N THR A 94 -13.36 -12.55 9.80
CA THR A 94 -14.53 -12.18 9.00
C THR A 94 -15.02 -13.32 8.12
N GLU A 95 -16.23 -13.21 7.59
CA GLU A 95 -16.73 -14.12 6.55
C GLU A 95 -16.04 -13.83 5.20
N PRO A 96 -15.87 -14.84 4.33
CA PRO A 96 -15.35 -14.63 2.98
C PRO A 96 -16.36 -13.88 2.09
N ILE A 97 -15.84 -13.16 1.09
CA ILE A 97 -16.63 -12.57 0.01
C ILE A 97 -16.35 -13.38 -1.26
N PRO A 98 -17.35 -14.01 -1.90
CA PRO A 98 -17.10 -14.90 -3.03
C PRO A 98 -16.39 -14.19 -4.19
N VAL A 99 -15.49 -14.89 -4.87
CA VAL A 99 -14.73 -14.38 -6.02
C VAL A 99 -15.68 -13.75 -7.05
N GLY A 100 -15.32 -12.56 -7.53
CA GLY A 100 -16.10 -11.80 -8.51
C GLY A 100 -17.30 -11.04 -7.94
N SER A 101 -17.63 -11.22 -6.66
CA SER A 101 -18.63 -10.41 -5.97
C SER A 101 -18.06 -9.04 -5.58
N PRO A 102 -18.86 -7.96 -5.62
CA PRO A 102 -18.42 -6.66 -5.13
C PRO A 102 -18.04 -6.72 -3.64
N MET A 103 -16.93 -6.06 -3.30
CA MET A 103 -16.50 -5.87 -1.92
C MET A 103 -17.49 -4.96 -1.19
N GLY A 104 -17.92 -5.35 0.02
CA GLY A 104 -18.90 -4.59 0.78
C GLY A 104 -19.19 -5.18 2.15
N GLY A 105 -20.09 -4.53 2.90
CA GLY A 105 -20.53 -4.96 4.23
C GLY A 105 -19.82 -4.23 5.37
N THR A 106 -20.01 -4.72 6.60
CA THR A 106 -19.56 -4.04 7.84
C THR A 106 -18.06 -3.74 7.86
N PHE A 107 -17.24 -4.60 7.25
CA PHE A 107 -15.78 -4.47 7.25
C PHE A 107 -15.22 -3.79 5.99
N TYR A 108 -16.08 -3.52 4.99
CA TYR A 108 -15.74 -2.83 3.75
C TYR A 108 -16.79 -1.75 3.45
N PRO A 109 -16.98 -0.77 4.34
CA PRO A 109 -18.08 0.19 4.22
C PRO A 109 -17.82 1.21 3.12
N MET A 110 -18.89 1.72 2.53
CA MET A 110 -18.83 2.92 1.70
C MET A 110 -18.41 4.13 2.54
N LEU A 111 -17.37 4.84 2.09
CA LEU A 111 -16.83 6.00 2.82
C LEU A 111 -17.74 7.23 2.71
N LYS A 112 -18.49 7.34 1.61
CA LYS A 112 -19.42 8.43 1.34
C LYS A 112 -20.51 7.95 0.41
N GLU A 113 -21.75 8.25 0.74
CA GLU A 113 -22.87 8.09 -0.18
C GLU A 113 -22.89 9.23 -1.20
N THR A 114 -23.01 8.88 -2.48
CA THR A 114 -23.20 9.86 -3.54
C THR A 114 -24.66 10.30 -3.52
N ALA A 115 -24.96 11.44 -2.91
CA ALA A 115 -26.26 12.09 -3.07
C ALA A 115 -26.38 12.55 -4.53
N TYR A 116 -27.25 11.90 -5.31
CA TYR A 116 -27.68 12.35 -6.62
C TYR A 116 -28.94 13.22 -6.49
#